data_AF-A0AAX6FZZ9-F1
#
_entry.id   AF-A0AAX6FZZ9-F1
#
_cell.length_a   1.000
_cell.length_b   1.000
_cell.length_c   1.000
_cell.angle_alpha   90.00
_cell.angle_beta   90.00
_cell.angle_gamma   90.00
#
_symmetry.space_group_name_H-M   'P 1'
#
loop_
_entity.id
_entity.type
_entity.pdbx_description
1 polymer ?
#
loop_
_entity_poly.entity_id
_entity_poly.type
_entity_poly.pdbx_seq_one_letter_code
_entity_poly.pdbx_strand_id
1 'polypeptide(L)'
;MFTELTTLLGLFPAKHFVPRLAWLDKASGLDARVERNYEELDRFLERVLEEHRHDSGGDRASDGDGGGRKECANFVDILLSLGDGEDDGSVGMFLSRDNLKAIILDMIVGATDTISTSLEWAMAELVKNPKAMKRAQEEVREAAGAERRRSRKKTWREPST
;
A
#
# COMPACT_ATOMS: atom_id res chain seq x y z
N MET A 1 2.47 13.02 -4.53
CA MET A 1 3.09 11.80 -5.09
C MET A 1 2.07 10.91 -5.80
N PHE A 2 1.20 10.14 -5.12
CA PHE A 2 0.28 9.20 -5.80
C PHE A 2 -0.78 9.84 -6.70
N THR A 3 -1.36 10.98 -6.30
CA THR A 3 -2.30 11.73 -7.16
C THR A 3 -1.64 12.29 -8.42
N GLU A 4 -0.38 12.70 -8.31
CA GLU A 4 0.42 13.14 -9.44
C GLU A 4 0.76 11.95 -10.35
N LEU A 5 1.07 10.77 -9.78
CA LEU A 5 1.26 9.53 -10.53
C LEU A 5 0.01 9.14 -11.33
N THR A 6 -1.17 9.12 -10.72
CA THR A 6 -2.41 8.78 -11.44
C THR A 6 -2.74 9.81 -12.52
N THR A 7 -2.46 11.08 -12.27
CA THR A 7 -2.56 12.14 -13.28
C THR A 7 -1.60 11.91 -14.45
N LEU A 8 -0.34 11.57 -14.17
CA LEU A 8 0.69 11.29 -15.18
C LEU A 8 0.39 10.02 -15.98
N LEU A 9 -0.15 8.98 -15.35
CA LEU A 9 -0.60 7.75 -16.02
C LEU A 9 -1.80 7.99 -16.94
N GLY A 10 -2.69 8.93 -16.58
CA GLY A 10 -3.82 9.35 -17.42
C GLY A 10 -3.45 10.36 -18.51
N LEU A 11 -2.26 10.96 -18.44
CA LEU A 11 -1.75 11.86 -19.47
C LEU A 11 -1.19 11.06 -20.64
N PHE A 12 -1.41 11.59 -21.85
CA PHE A 12 -0.96 10.97 -23.09
C PHE A 12 0.16 11.82 -23.71
N PRO A 13 1.44 11.43 -23.56
CA PRO A 13 2.55 12.17 -24.14
C PRO A 13 2.48 12.21 -25.67
N ALA A 14 2.71 13.38 -26.26
CA ALA A 14 2.64 13.60 -27.71
C ALA A 14 3.67 12.74 -28.46
N LYS A 15 4.83 12.43 -27.84
CA LYS A 15 5.88 11.57 -28.38
C LYS A 15 5.40 10.17 -28.76
N HIS A 16 4.38 9.64 -28.10
CA HIS A 16 3.85 8.30 -28.38
C HIS A 16 2.98 8.25 -29.64
N PHE A 17 2.33 9.36 -30.01
CA PHE A 17 1.50 9.44 -31.22
C PHE A 17 2.30 9.96 -32.42
N VAL A 18 3.11 10.98 -32.20
CA VAL A 18 3.94 11.59 -33.24
C VAL A 18 5.33 11.81 -32.65
N PRO A 19 6.30 10.92 -32.92
CA PRO A 19 7.66 11.01 -32.35
C PRO A 19 8.33 12.36 -32.60
N ARG A 20 7.98 13.06 -33.69
CA ARG A 20 8.49 14.41 -34.00
C ARG A 20 7.98 15.52 -33.07
N LEU A 21 6.91 15.28 -32.30
CA LEU A 21 6.37 16.21 -31.30
C LEU A 21 6.90 15.96 -29.89
N ALA A 22 7.93 15.12 -29.71
CA ALA A 22 8.53 14.87 -28.41
C ALA A 22 9.09 16.13 -27.72
N TRP A 23 9.39 17.18 -28.49
CA TRP A 23 9.78 18.48 -27.94
C TRP A 23 8.64 19.17 -27.17
N LEU A 24 7.37 18.87 -27.49
CA LEU A 24 6.20 19.43 -26.81
C LEU A 24 6.05 18.86 -25.40
N ASP A 25 6.38 17.57 -25.21
CA ASP A 25 6.42 16.93 -23.90
C ASP A 25 7.54 17.52 -23.03
N LYS A 26 8.70 17.83 -23.64
CA LYS A 26 9.79 18.54 -22.95
C LYS A 26 9.45 19.99 -22.63
N ALA A 27 8.83 20.72 -23.57
CA ALA A 27 8.46 22.12 -23.42
C ALA A 27 7.31 22.32 -22.41
N SER A 28 6.39 21.35 -22.33
CA SER A 28 5.32 21.33 -21.31
C SER A 28 5.81 20.94 -19.91
N GLY A 29 7.09 20.52 -19.78
CA GLY A 29 7.68 20.08 -18.52
C GLY A 29 7.19 18.70 -18.07
N LEU A 30 6.52 17.94 -18.94
CA LEU A 30 5.98 16.63 -18.61
C LEU A 30 7.09 15.64 -18.22
N ASP A 31 8.17 15.59 -18.99
CA ASP A 31 9.32 14.72 -18.69
C ASP A 31 9.93 15.03 -17.30
N ALA A 32 10.04 16.32 -16.94
CA ALA A 32 10.55 16.73 -15.62
C ALA A 32 9.58 16.38 -14.47
N ARG A 33 8.27 16.45 -14.71
CA ARG A 33 7.25 16.03 -13.73
C ARG A 33 7.28 14.52 -13.50
N VAL A 34 7.41 13.73 -14.57
CA VAL A 34 7.55 12.27 -14.49
C VAL A 34 8.79 11.89 -13.69
N GLU A 35 9.94 12.47 -14.01
CA GLU A 35 11.20 12.16 -13.32
C GLU A 35 11.11 12.48 -11.83
N ARG A 36 10.62 13.68 -11.48
CA ARG A 36 10.46 14.09 -10.09
C ARG A 36 9.50 13.17 -9.32
N ASN A 37 8.39 12.76 -9.95
CA ASN A 37 7.43 11.87 -9.34
C ASN A 37 8.03 10.46 -9.14
N TYR A 38 8.77 9.98 -10.12
CA TYR A 38 9.51 8.71 -10.04
C TYR A 38 10.53 8.72 -8.90
N GLU A 39 11.35 9.76 -8.76
CA GLU A 39 12.32 9.88 -7.66
C GLU A 39 11.68 9.93 -6.26
N GLU A 40 10.49 10.53 -6.14
CA GLU A 40 9.72 10.55 -4.89
C GLU A 40 9.16 9.16 -4.57
N LEU A 41 8.59 8.47 -5.57
CA LEU A 41 8.05 7.11 -5.45
C LEU A 41 9.13 6.10 -5.13
N ASP A 42 10.26 6.17 -5.83
CA ASP A 42 11.39 5.27 -5.66
C ASP A 42 11.92 5.35 -4.23
N ARG A 43 12.17 6.56 -3.71
CA ARG A 43 12.57 6.77 -2.31
C ARG A 43 11.56 6.24 -1.30
N PHE A 44 10.28 6.42 -1.58
CA PHE A 44 9.22 5.92 -0.71
C PHE A 44 9.22 4.39 -0.66
N LEU A 45 9.23 3.74 -1.82
CA LEU A 45 9.21 2.27 -1.93
C LEU A 45 10.50 1.65 -1.38
N GLU A 46 11.65 2.28 -1.62
CA GLU A 46 12.93 1.88 -1.05
C GLU A 46 12.86 1.84 0.48
N ARG A 47 12.32 2.89 1.11
CA ARG A 47 12.13 2.94 2.57
C ARG A 47 11.19 1.85 3.07
N VAL A 48 10.10 1.59 2.34
CA VAL A 48 9.16 0.51 2.66
C VAL A 48 9.88 -0.84 2.64
N LEU A 49 10.70 -1.11 1.63
CA LEU A 49 11.46 -2.35 1.55
C LEU A 49 12.50 -2.47 2.69
N GLU A 50 13.20 -1.39 3.03
CA GLU A 50 14.19 -1.38 4.11
C GLU A 50 13.55 -1.65 5.49
N GLU A 51 12.41 -1.02 5.78
CA GLU A 51 11.66 -1.21 7.02
C GLU A 51 11.25 -2.68 7.20
N HIS A 52 10.71 -3.31 6.16
CA HIS A 52 10.26 -4.70 6.20
C HIS A 52 11.43 -5.70 6.24
N ARG A 53 12.59 -5.38 5.66
CA ARG A 53 13.80 -6.19 5.81
C ARG A 53 14.36 -6.15 7.24
N HIS A 54 14.32 -4.98 7.89
CA HIS A 54 14.85 -4.82 9.24
C HIS A 54 13.97 -5.55 10.27
N ASP A 55 12.64 -5.50 10.12
CA ASP A 55 11.71 -6.24 10.98
C ASP A 55 11.81 -7.77 10.75
N SER A 56 12.00 -8.20 9.50
CA SER A 56 12.17 -9.63 9.16
C SER A 56 13.50 -10.23 9.65
N GLY A 57 14.50 -9.40 9.98
CA GLY A 57 15.84 -9.81 10.43
C GLY A 57 15.99 -9.93 11.96
N GLY A 58 15.05 -9.37 12.74
CA GLY A 58 15.11 -9.35 14.20
C GLY A 58 14.87 -10.71 14.89
N ASP A 59 14.15 -11.62 14.24
CA ASP A 59 13.69 -12.88 14.85
C ASP A 59 14.35 -14.15 14.29
N ARG A 60 15.46 -14.02 13.55
CA ARG A 60 16.23 -15.20 13.06
C ARG A 60 17.41 -15.59 13.95
N ALA A 61 17.55 -14.98 15.12
CA ALA A 61 18.62 -15.26 16.07
C ALA A 61 18.09 -15.74 17.43
N SER A 62 17.30 -16.81 17.46
CA SER A 62 17.29 -17.70 18.63
C SER A 62 16.77 -19.09 18.26
N ASP A 63 17.67 -20.06 18.34
CA ASP A 63 17.39 -21.49 18.32
C ASP A 63 16.34 -21.89 19.37
N GLY A 64 15.37 -22.72 18.99
CA GLY A 64 14.53 -23.41 19.96
C GLY A 64 13.19 -23.88 19.40
N ASP A 65 13.14 -25.16 19.05
CA ASP A 65 11.98 -26.05 19.04
C ASP A 65 10.63 -25.46 19.50
N GLY A 66 9.63 -25.51 18.62
CA GLY A 66 8.24 -25.25 18.97
C GLY A 66 7.47 -24.60 17.83
N GLY A 67 6.47 -25.31 17.32
CA GLY A 67 5.54 -24.82 16.30
C GLY A 67 4.82 -23.53 16.70
N GLY A 68 5.47 -22.40 16.44
CA GLY A 68 4.94 -21.05 16.54
C GLY A 68 4.48 -20.61 15.16
N ARG A 69 3.17 -20.39 15.03
CA ARG A 69 2.50 -19.83 13.86
C ARG A 69 3.27 -18.61 13.36
N LYS A 70 3.88 -18.69 12.15
CA LYS A 70 4.46 -17.54 11.42
C LYS A 70 3.50 -16.36 11.60
N GLU A 71 3.91 -15.38 12.41
CA GLU A 71 3.18 -14.12 12.55
C GLU A 71 2.97 -13.55 11.16
N CYS A 72 1.78 -13.00 10.95
CA CYS A 72 1.22 -12.65 9.65
C CYS A 72 2.23 -11.93 8.75
N ALA A 73 2.93 -12.68 7.89
CA ALA A 73 3.83 -12.10 6.91
C ALA A 73 3.01 -11.14 6.05
N ASN A 74 3.37 -9.86 6.09
CA ASN A 74 2.70 -8.87 5.28
C ASN A 74 3.03 -9.14 3.81
N PHE A 75 2.23 -8.57 2.90
CA PHE A 75 2.43 -8.75 1.46
C PHE A 75 3.88 -8.45 1.02
N VAL A 76 4.50 -7.41 1.60
CA VAL A 76 5.89 -7.03 1.33
C VAL A 76 6.88 -8.09 1.86
N ASP A 77 6.64 -8.67 3.03
CA ASP A 77 7.50 -9.72 3.61
C ASP A 77 7.47 -10.99 2.76
N ILE A 78 6.29 -11.34 2.25
CA ILE A 78 6.12 -12.47 1.33
C ILE A 78 6.92 -12.19 0.06
N LEU A 79 6.74 -11.03 -0.56
CA LEU A 79 7.47 -10.64 -1.76
C LEU A 79 9.00 -10.65 -1.56
N LEU A 80 9.49 -10.13 -0.43
CA LEU A 80 10.90 -10.17 -0.05
C LEU A 80 11.40 -11.62 0.13
N SER A 81 10.62 -12.47 0.81
CA SER A 81 10.97 -13.88 1.01
C SER A 81 11.05 -14.68 -0.28
N LEU A 82 10.25 -14.32 -1.29
CA LEU A 82 10.29 -14.92 -2.62
C LEU A 82 11.48 -14.41 -3.44
N GLY A 83 11.90 -13.16 -3.24
CA GLY A 83 13.07 -12.58 -3.91
C GLY A 83 14.41 -13.04 -3.34
N ASP A 84 14.49 -13.24 -2.01
CA ASP A 84 15.69 -13.73 -1.30
C ASP A 84 15.84 -15.28 -1.38
N GLY A 85 14.85 -15.99 -1.93
CA GLY A 85 14.89 -17.45 -2.11
C GLY A 85 15.77 -17.88 -3.29
N GLU A 86 17.00 -18.31 -3.00
CA GLU A 86 18.08 -18.57 -3.97
C GLU A 86 17.94 -19.79 -4.92
N ASP A 87 16.83 -20.53 -4.99
CA ASP A 87 16.89 -21.93 -5.49
C ASP A 87 16.11 -22.33 -6.77
N ASP A 88 15.74 -21.39 -7.64
CA ASP A 88 15.43 -21.75 -9.04
C ASP A 88 15.73 -20.57 -9.96
N GLY A 89 16.73 -20.73 -10.84
CA GLY A 89 17.37 -19.68 -11.64
C GLY A 89 16.47 -18.92 -12.63
N SER A 90 15.15 -19.13 -12.57
CA SER A 90 14.14 -18.37 -13.29
C SER A 90 13.41 -17.34 -12.41
N VAL A 91 13.03 -17.67 -11.17
CA VAL A 91 12.13 -16.84 -10.34
C VAL A 91 12.86 -15.66 -9.69
N GLY A 92 14.10 -15.85 -9.22
CA GLY A 92 14.92 -14.78 -8.64
C GLY A 92 15.24 -13.65 -9.62
N MET A 93 15.33 -13.96 -10.93
CA MET A 93 15.55 -12.95 -11.97
C MET A 93 14.31 -12.07 -12.22
N PHE A 94 13.09 -12.62 -12.05
CA PHE A 94 11.84 -11.86 -12.16
C PHE A 94 11.56 -10.99 -10.94
N LEU A 95 12.13 -11.30 -9.77
CA LEU A 95 11.94 -10.55 -8.53
C LEU A 95 13.12 -9.64 -8.19
N SER A 96 13.73 -9.02 -9.22
CA SER A 96 14.66 -7.90 -9.01
C SER A 96 14.00 -6.81 -8.17
N ARG A 97 14.82 -6.04 -7.43
CA ARG A 97 14.36 -4.99 -6.51
C ARG A 97 13.44 -3.97 -7.19
N ASP A 98 13.70 -3.62 -8.44
CA ASP A 98 12.85 -2.71 -9.20
C ASP A 98 11.50 -3.33 -9.56
N ASN A 99 11.45 -4.63 -9.84
CA ASN A 99 10.21 -5.36 -10.09
C ASN A 99 9.38 -5.48 -8.80
N LEU A 100 10.03 -5.69 -7.65
CA LEU A 100 9.37 -5.68 -6.35
C LEU A 100 8.72 -4.32 -6.06
N LYS A 101 9.47 -3.22 -6.25
CA LYS A 101 8.94 -1.86 -6.14
C LYS A 101 7.77 -1.64 -7.09
N ALA A 102 7.86 -2.11 -8.33
CA ALA A 102 6.79 -1.98 -9.33
C ALA A 102 5.51 -2.73 -8.92
N ILE A 103 5.61 -3.97 -8.42
CA ILE A 103 4.44 -4.76 -7.97
C ILE A 103 3.76 -4.10 -6.78
N ILE A 104 4.54 -3.64 -5.79
CA ILE A 104 4.01 -2.94 -4.61
C ILE A 104 3.30 -1.65 -5.05
N LEU A 105 3.90 -0.89 -5.96
CA LEU A 105 3.33 0.33 -6.48
C LEU A 105 2.00 0.08 -7.21
N ASP A 106 1.95 -0.91 -8.09
CA ASP A 106 0.76 -1.28 -8.85
C ASP A 106 -0.42 -1.63 -7.93
N MET A 107 -0.15 -2.43 -6.90
CA MET A 107 -1.15 -2.79 -5.89
C MET A 107 -1.70 -1.55 -5.15
N ILE A 108 -0.83 -0.65 -4.71
CA ILE A 108 -1.24 0.57 -3.97
C ILE A 108 -2.08 1.48 -4.88
N VAL A 109 -1.65 1.70 -6.12
CA VAL A 109 -2.35 2.57 -7.07
C VAL A 109 -3.72 1.98 -7.41
N GLY A 110 -3.78 0.71 -7.80
CA GLY A 110 -5.04 0.04 -8.14
C GLY A 110 -6.04 -0.02 -6.97
N ALA A 111 -5.56 -0.21 -5.74
CA ALA A 111 -6.41 -0.23 -4.56
C ALA A 111 -6.95 1.17 -4.22
N THR A 112 -6.14 2.22 -4.37
CA THR A 112 -6.52 3.58 -3.95
C THR A 112 -7.70 4.12 -4.77
N ASP A 113 -7.64 4.02 -6.09
CA ASP A 113 -8.69 4.56 -6.96
C ASP A 113 -10.03 3.83 -6.79
N THR A 114 -9.98 2.51 -6.64
CA THR A 114 -11.17 1.66 -6.47
C THR A 114 -11.84 1.87 -5.11
N ILE A 115 -11.06 1.97 -4.03
CA ILE A 115 -11.58 2.22 -2.68
C ILE A 115 -12.14 3.64 -2.58
N SER A 116 -11.45 4.66 -3.11
CA SER A 116 -11.95 6.04 -3.11
C SER A 116 -13.28 6.14 -3.83
N THR A 117 -13.37 5.59 -5.04
CA THR A 117 -14.62 5.58 -5.83
C THR A 117 -15.75 4.88 -5.07
N SER A 118 -15.47 3.71 -4.48
CA SER A 118 -16.47 2.95 -3.71
C SER A 118 -16.98 3.74 -2.50
N LEU A 119 -16.07 4.44 -1.79
CA LEU A 119 -16.41 5.26 -0.64
C LEU A 119 -17.20 6.51 -1.04
N GLU A 120 -16.84 7.16 -2.15
CA GLU A 120 -17.57 8.29 -2.70
C GLU A 120 -19.02 7.91 -3.03
N TRP A 121 -19.24 6.77 -3.70
CA TRP A 121 -20.59 6.26 -3.98
C TRP A 121 -21.33 5.90 -2.70
N ALA A 122 -20.67 5.22 -1.74
CA ALA A 122 -21.28 4.89 -0.47
C ALA A 122 -21.75 6.15 0.28
N MET A 123 -20.91 7.18 0.35
CA MET A 123 -21.24 8.45 1.00
C MET A 123 -22.34 9.21 0.25
N ALA A 124 -22.30 9.23 -1.08
CA ALA A 124 -23.36 9.84 -1.89
C ALA A 124 -24.71 9.16 -1.64
N GLU A 125 -24.75 7.83 -1.57
CA GLU A 125 -25.98 7.08 -1.31
C GLU A 125 -26.48 7.27 0.12
N LEU A 126 -25.59 7.36 1.11
CA LEU A 126 -25.96 7.68 2.49
C LEU A 126 -26.56 9.07 2.61
N VAL A 127 -25.97 10.09 1.96
CA VAL A 127 -26.50 11.47 1.97
C VAL A 127 -27.89 11.52 1.33
N LYS A 128 -28.10 10.75 0.26
CA LYS A 128 -29.41 10.64 -0.41
C LYS A 128 -30.46 9.89 0.40
N ASN A 129 -30.05 9.00 1.32
CA ASN A 129 -30.94 8.19 2.16
C ASN A 129 -30.75 8.46 3.66
N PRO A 130 -31.36 9.52 4.22
CA PRO A 130 -31.19 9.92 5.63
C PRO A 130 -31.50 8.80 6.65
N LYS A 131 -32.45 7.91 6.33
CA LYS A 131 -32.78 6.75 7.18
C LYS A 131 -31.62 5.76 7.28
N ALA A 132 -30.96 5.46 6.15
CA ALA A 132 -29.80 4.57 6.11
C ALA A 132 -28.60 5.20 6.80
N MET A 133 -28.35 6.50 6.58
CA MET A 133 -27.31 7.25 7.27
C MET A 133 -27.48 7.23 8.80
N LYS A 134 -28.69 7.47 9.30
CA LYS A 134 -28.96 7.44 10.74
C LYS A 134 -28.64 6.07 11.35
N ARG A 135 -29.05 4.99 10.67
CA ARG A 135 -28.76 3.63 11.10
C ARG A 135 -27.25 3.33 11.10
N ALA A 136 -26.53 3.68 10.04
CA ALA A 136 -25.07 3.49 9.97
C ALA A 136 -24.34 4.23 11.11
N GLN A 137 -24.75 5.45 11.43
CA GLN A 137 -24.20 6.21 12.56
C GLN A 137 -24.49 5.57 13.93
N GLU A 138 -25.70 5.03 14.12
CA GLU A 138 -26.08 4.31 15.32
C GLU A 138 -25.24 3.04 15.50
N GLU A 139 -25.08 2.24 14.44
CA GLU A 139 -24.29 1.01 14.44
C GLU A 139 -22.80 1.28 14.76
N VAL A 140 -22.20 2.32 14.15
CA VAL A 140 -20.80 2.72 14.45
C VAL A 140 -20.64 3.16 15.91
N ARG A 141 -21.59 3.93 16.46
CA ARG A 141 -21.55 4.38 17.87
C ARG A 141 -21.66 3.21 18.83
N GLU A 142 -22.50 2.23 18.51
CA GLU A 142 -22.64 1.01 19.32
C GLU A 142 -21.35 0.19 19.31
N ALA A 143 -20.78 -0.07 18.13
CA ALA A 143 -19.54 -0.83 17.98
C ALA A 143 -18.37 -0.20 18.75
N ALA A 144 -18.15 1.11 18.57
CA ALA A 144 -17.09 1.84 19.28
C ALA A 144 -17.32 1.85 20.81
N GLY A 145 -18.58 1.97 21.24
CA GLY A 145 -18.97 1.89 22.64
C GLY A 145 -18.74 0.51 23.26
N ALA A 146 -18.92 -0.56 22.48
CA ALA A 146 -18.66 -1.94 22.88
C ALA A 146 -17.16 -2.21 23.00
N GLU A 147 -16.36 -1.70 22.07
CA GLU A 147 -14.90 -1.84 22.09
C GLU A 147 -14.27 -1.11 23.28
N ARG A 148 -14.70 0.13 23.55
CA ARG A 148 -14.24 0.89 24.73
C ARG A 148 -14.54 0.18 26.05
N ARG A 149 -15.67 -0.53 26.13
CA ARG A 149 -16.03 -1.36 27.30
C ARG A 149 -15.17 -2.62 27.41
N ARG A 150 -14.79 -3.25 26.29
CA ARG A 150 -13.89 -4.41 26.28
C ARG A 150 -12.47 -4.02 26.69
N SER A 151 -11.93 -2.94 26.11
CA SER A 151 -10.59 -2.43 26.43
C SER A 151 -10.49 -2.06 27.91
N ARG A 152 -11.48 -1.33 28.45
CA ARG A 152 -11.54 -1.01 29.88
C ARG A 152 -11.59 -2.25 30.78
N LYS A 153 -12.30 -3.33 30.39
CA LYS A 153 -12.34 -4.57 31.19
C LYS A 153 -11.02 -5.35 31.16
N LYS A 154 -10.20 -5.22 30.11
CA LYS A 154 -8.86 -5.81 30.03
C LYS A 154 -7.88 -5.08 30.94
N THR A 155 -7.90 -3.74 30.96
CA THR A 155 -7.03 -2.94 31.84
C THR A 155 -7.30 -3.15 33.34
N TRP A 156 -8.51 -3.59 33.73
CA TRP A 156 -8.85 -3.92 35.11
C TRP A 156 -8.50 -5.37 35.52
N ARG A 157 -8.12 -6.23 34.57
CA ARG A 157 -7.84 -7.66 34.83
C ARG A 157 -6.36 -8.01 34.92
N GLU A 158 -5.46 -7.07 34.64
CA GLU A 158 -4.01 -7.23 34.83
C GLU A 158 -3.60 -6.53 36.14
N PRO A 159 -3.31 -7.27 37.23
CA PRO A 159 -2.67 -6.69 38.41
C PRO A 159 -1.24 -6.31 38.03
N SER A 160 -0.83 -5.08 38.33
CA SER A 160 0.56 -4.64 38.23
C SER A 160 1.45 -5.57 39.06
N THR A 161 2.22 -6.42 38.38
CA THR A 161 3.37 -7.12 38.95
C THR A 161 4.58 -6.22 39.00
#